data_AF-A0A3Q3DME7-F1
#
_entry.id   AF-A0A3Q3DME7-F1
#
_cell.length_a   1.000
_cell.length_b   1.000
_cell.length_c   1.000
_cell.angle_alpha   90.00
_cell.angle_beta   90.00
_cell.angle_gamma   90.00
#
_symmetry.space_group_name_H-M   'P 1'
#
loop_
_entity.id
_entity.type
_entity.pdbx_description
1 polymer ?
#
loop_
_entity_poly.entity_id
_entity_poly.type
_entity_poly.pdbx_seq_one_letter_code
_entity_poly.pdbx_strand_id
1 'polypeptide(L)'
;MVRHTAPNPPPSLAFLLRDQERTSCPLRAGALRSDAFFTFLREIDGQVYVGEVKEKETAKKQYEKAVSSGQTAGLVKASGRKMETFSVSVNIAAESNVTFVLTHEELLQRKLGQYEILTRVKPKQLVQEFQVSIVANIYEPQGIAYVETHATFLSNELLPLVEKTVTEKKAHIAFSPSLDQQRKCPGCDGTLIDGDFVIMYDVKRTSSLGDIQVICELL
;
A
#
# COMPACT_ATOMS: atom_id res chain seq x y z
N MET A 1 20.44 -9.47 28.99
CA MET A 1 20.77 -8.66 27.79
C MET A 1 19.44 -8.35 27.10
N VAL A 2 18.90 -7.15 27.28
CA VAL A 2 17.66 -6.72 26.61
C VAL A 2 18.02 -6.47 25.15
N ARG A 3 17.51 -7.30 24.24
CA ARG A 3 17.72 -7.08 22.80
C ARG A 3 16.69 -6.07 22.32
N HIS A 4 17.16 -4.87 22.00
CA HIS A 4 16.37 -3.88 21.28
C HIS A 4 16.10 -4.41 19.87
N THR A 5 14.83 -4.72 19.59
CA THR A 5 14.35 -4.99 18.23
C THR A 5 13.57 -3.77 17.79
N ALA A 6 14.04 -3.09 16.75
CA ALA A 6 13.23 -2.07 16.09
C ALA A 6 11.92 -2.72 15.61
N PRO A 7 10.77 -2.04 15.75
CA PRO A 7 9.52 -2.52 15.18
C PRO A 7 9.67 -2.69 13.67
N ASN A 8 8.98 -3.67 13.09
CA ASN A 8 8.93 -3.83 11.65
C ASN A 8 8.38 -2.55 11.04
N PRO A 9 9.05 -1.96 10.03
CA PRO A 9 8.44 -0.84 9.34
C PRO A 9 7.13 -1.34 8.72
N PRO A 10 6.06 -0.54 8.79
CA PRO A 10 4.78 -0.90 8.23
C PRO A 10 4.88 -1.20 6.73
N PRO A 11 4.08 -2.14 6.20
CA PRO A 11 3.96 -2.30 4.76
C PRO A 11 3.50 -0.97 4.13
N SER A 12 4.16 -0.61 3.03
CA SER A 12 3.95 0.65 2.33
C SER A 12 3.48 0.39 0.92
N LEU A 13 2.45 1.11 0.51
CA LEU A 13 1.91 1.09 -0.84
C LEU A 13 2.06 2.47 -1.45
N ALA A 14 2.88 2.57 -2.50
CA ALA A 14 3.11 3.81 -3.22
C ALA A 14 2.46 3.76 -4.61
N PHE A 15 1.79 4.85 -4.97
CA PHE A 15 1.23 5.09 -6.29
C PHE A 15 1.84 6.37 -6.85
N LEU A 16 2.44 6.28 -8.03
CA LEU A 16 2.83 7.46 -8.79
C LEU A 16 1.78 7.73 -9.86
N LEU A 17 1.32 8.99 -9.93
CA LEU A 17 0.42 9.49 -10.95
C LEU A 17 1.08 10.64 -11.68
N ARG A 18 1.09 10.56 -13.01
CA ARG A 18 1.44 11.72 -13.84
C ARG A 18 0.34 11.95 -14.87
N ASP A 19 0.00 13.21 -15.05
CA ASP A 19 -1.06 13.64 -15.94
C ASP A 19 -0.54 14.73 -16.89
N GLN A 20 -0.63 14.47 -18.20
CA GLN A 20 -0.17 15.40 -19.23
C GLN A 20 -1.28 16.40 -19.63
N GLU A 21 -2.54 16.08 -19.34
CA GLU A 21 -3.69 16.98 -19.49
C GLU A 21 -4.33 17.24 -18.11
N ARG A 22 -5.26 18.19 -17.97
CA ARG A 22 -5.91 18.43 -16.68
C ARG A 22 -7.07 17.45 -16.51
N THR A 23 -6.88 16.32 -15.80
CA THR A 23 -7.96 15.35 -15.56
C THR A 23 -8.27 15.12 -14.07
N SER A 24 -9.54 14.83 -13.79
CA SER A 24 -9.98 14.33 -12.49
C SER A 24 -9.90 12.82 -12.50
N CYS A 25 -8.96 12.25 -11.73
CA CYS A 25 -8.70 10.82 -11.64
C CYS A 25 -9.13 10.25 -10.27
N PRO A 26 -10.34 9.67 -10.15
CA PRO A 26 -10.70 8.78 -9.05
C PRO A 26 -9.85 7.50 -9.07
N LEU A 27 -8.92 7.38 -8.13
CA LEU A 27 -8.26 6.12 -7.80
C LEU A 27 -8.94 5.44 -6.61
N ARG A 28 -9.07 4.12 -6.69
CA ARG A 28 -9.43 3.30 -5.53
C ARG A 28 -8.26 2.40 -5.19
N ALA A 29 -7.38 2.91 -4.36
CA ALA A 29 -6.43 2.07 -3.65
C ALA A 29 -7.14 1.51 -2.41
N GLY A 30 -7.24 0.19 -2.24
CA GLY A 30 -7.42 -0.34 -0.89
C GLY A 30 -8.36 -1.53 -0.72
N ALA A 31 -7.91 -2.40 0.20
CA ALA A 31 -8.67 -3.10 1.22
C ALA A 31 -7.64 -3.46 2.30
N LEU A 32 -7.67 -2.77 3.45
CA LEU A 32 -6.80 -3.06 4.60
C LEU A 32 -7.66 -3.29 5.84
N ARG A 33 -7.16 -3.97 6.86
CA ARG A 33 -8.01 -4.43 7.99
C ARG A 33 -8.45 -3.24 8.86
N SER A 34 -9.60 -3.38 9.54
CA SER A 34 -10.27 -2.28 10.28
C SER A 34 -9.60 -1.86 11.59
N ASP A 35 -8.50 -2.50 11.98
CA ASP A 35 -7.77 -2.30 13.23
C ASP A 35 -6.39 -1.64 13.01
N ALA A 36 -6.22 -0.95 11.88
CA ALA A 36 -4.94 -0.43 11.46
C ALA A 36 -4.83 1.10 11.49
N PHE A 37 -3.60 1.58 11.67
CA PHE A 37 -3.26 3.00 11.61
C PHE A 37 -2.76 3.37 10.22
N PHE A 38 -3.23 4.51 9.70
CA PHE A 38 -2.94 4.94 8.34
C PHE A 38 -2.26 6.31 8.35
N THR A 39 -1.12 6.39 7.67
CA THR A 39 -0.49 7.66 7.33
C THR A 39 -0.57 7.87 5.83
N PHE A 40 -1.23 8.95 5.43
CA PHE A 40 -1.31 9.37 4.04
C PHE A 40 -0.28 10.47 3.80
N LEU A 41 0.61 10.25 2.84
CA LEU A 41 1.52 11.27 2.36
C LEU A 41 1.22 11.55 0.90
N ARG A 42 1.20 12.83 0.55
CA ARG A 42 1.18 13.29 -0.83
C ARG A 42 2.46 14.05 -1.10
N GLU A 43 3.13 13.71 -2.18
CA GLU A 43 4.24 14.51 -2.70
C GLU A 43 3.81 15.17 -4.00
N ILE A 44 3.96 16.49 -4.10
CA ILE A 44 3.75 17.26 -5.33
C ILE A 44 5.05 18.05 -5.56
N ASP A 45 5.71 17.85 -6.70
CA ASP A 45 6.93 18.56 -7.08
C ASP A 45 8.03 18.59 -5.98
N GLY A 46 8.20 17.47 -5.27
CA GLY A 46 9.20 17.33 -4.19
C GLY A 46 8.75 17.84 -2.82
N GLN A 47 7.52 18.34 -2.68
CA GLN A 47 6.98 18.85 -1.42
C GLN A 47 6.00 17.84 -0.81
N VAL A 48 6.31 17.37 0.41
CA VAL A 48 5.54 16.33 1.11
C VAL A 48 4.47 16.96 2.00
N TYR A 49 3.23 16.50 1.85
CA TYR A 49 2.06 16.89 2.61
C TYR A 49 1.49 15.68 3.35
N VAL A 50 1.29 15.81 4.66
CA VAL A 50 0.63 14.78 5.47
C VAL A 50 -0.89 14.96 5.35
N GLY A 51 -1.60 13.87 5.06
CA GLY A 51 -3.06 13.85 4.99
C GLY A 51 -3.68 14.04 6.37
N GLU A 52 -4.59 15.00 6.48
CA GLU A 52 -5.30 15.30 7.72
C GLU A 52 -6.60 14.50 7.80
N VAL A 53 -6.79 13.74 8.89
CA VAL A 53 -8.03 13.00 9.14
C VAL A 53 -9.10 13.95 9.68
N LYS A 54 -10.24 14.04 8.98
CA LYS A 54 -11.39 14.88 9.36
C LYS A 54 -12.70 14.12 9.33
N GLU A 55 -13.70 14.68 10.00
CA GLU A 55 -15.09 14.25 9.91
C GLU A 55 -15.55 14.28 8.43
N LYS A 56 -16.37 13.28 8.06
CA LYS A 56 -16.64 12.91 6.66
C LYS A 56 -17.16 14.07 5.82
N GLU A 57 -18.16 14.81 6.31
CA GLU A 57 -18.72 15.92 5.54
C GLU A 57 -17.79 17.13 5.50
N THR A 58 -17.05 17.37 6.58
CA THR A 58 -16.01 18.40 6.61
C THR A 58 -14.91 18.13 5.58
N ALA A 59 -14.41 16.88 5.53
CA ALA A 59 -13.40 16.45 4.55
C ALA A 59 -13.91 16.58 3.11
N LYS A 60 -15.17 16.20 2.85
CA LYS A 60 -15.80 16.29 1.53
C LYS A 60 -15.94 17.73 1.06
N LYS A 61 -16.45 18.63 1.90
CA LYS A 61 -16.59 20.07 1.58
C LYS A 61 -15.25 20.72 1.28
N GLN A 62 -14.21 20.39 2.05
CA GLN A 62 -12.86 20.91 1.82
C GLN A 62 -12.29 20.42 0.47
N TYR A 63 -12.49 19.14 0.15
CA TYR A 63 -12.10 18.59 -1.15
C TYR A 63 -12.83 19.28 -2.32
N GLU A 64 -14.16 19.39 -2.24
CA GLU A 64 -14.96 20.02 -3.30
C GLU A 64 -14.57 21.49 -3.53
N LYS A 65 -14.26 22.23 -2.45
CA LYS A 65 -13.77 23.62 -2.54
C LYS A 65 -12.39 23.71 -3.20
N ALA A 66 -11.48 22.80 -2.87
CA ALA A 66 -10.14 22.78 -3.46
C ALA A 66 -10.22 22.43 -4.96
N VAL A 67 -11.03 21.43 -5.33
CA VAL A 67 -11.28 21.05 -6.73
C VAL A 67 -11.91 22.21 -7.51
N SER A 68 -12.94 22.87 -6.97
CA SER A 68 -13.59 24.00 -7.65
C SER A 68 -12.68 25.23 -7.81
N SER A 69 -11.67 25.34 -6.95
CA SER A 69 -10.62 26.38 -7.04
C SER A 69 -9.45 25.98 -7.95
N GLY A 70 -9.53 24.82 -8.62
CA GLY A 70 -8.48 24.31 -9.51
C GLY A 70 -7.23 23.79 -8.79
N GLN A 71 -7.30 23.56 -7.48
CA GLN A 71 -6.19 23.06 -6.67
C GLN A 71 -6.10 21.53 -6.74
N THR A 72 -4.87 21.01 -6.60
CA THR A 72 -4.61 19.58 -6.45
C THR A 72 -5.08 19.11 -5.08
N ALA A 73 -6.12 18.27 -5.06
CA ALA A 73 -6.75 17.77 -3.83
C ALA A 73 -6.90 16.26 -3.89
N GLY A 74 -6.79 15.61 -2.72
CA GLY A 74 -6.91 14.18 -2.52
C GLY A 74 -7.88 13.93 -1.40
N LEU A 75 -8.99 13.25 -1.67
CA LEU A 75 -9.93 12.82 -0.64
C LEU A 75 -9.80 11.33 -0.43
N VAL A 76 -9.59 10.93 0.81
CA VAL A 76 -9.54 9.53 1.23
C VAL A 76 -10.81 9.20 2.00
N LYS A 77 -11.48 8.11 1.62
CA LYS A 77 -12.62 7.55 2.36
C LYS A 77 -12.30 6.14 2.80
N ALA A 78 -12.38 5.84 4.09
CA ALA A 78 -12.45 4.47 4.60
C ALA A 78 -13.91 3.99 4.55
N SER A 79 -14.16 2.79 4.01
CA SER A 79 -15.49 2.18 4.05
C SER A 79 -15.41 0.65 4.12
N GLY A 80 -16.17 0.03 5.03
CA GLY A 80 -16.39 -1.41 5.10
C GLY A 80 -16.66 -1.92 6.52
N ARG A 81 -17.22 -3.13 6.65
CA ARG A 81 -17.52 -3.76 7.96
C ARG A 81 -16.35 -4.62 8.52
N LYS A 82 -15.34 -4.93 7.69
CA LYS A 82 -14.18 -5.82 8.00
C LYS A 82 -12.87 -5.40 7.30
N MET A 83 -12.98 -4.82 6.10
CA MET A 83 -11.87 -4.26 5.34
C MET A 83 -12.18 -2.80 5.03
N GLU A 84 -11.31 -1.89 5.40
CA GLU A 84 -11.35 -0.50 4.99
C GLU A 84 -10.91 -0.39 3.54
N THR A 85 -11.88 -0.11 2.66
CA THR A 85 -11.58 0.31 1.30
C THR A 85 -11.19 1.77 1.34
N PHE A 86 -9.99 2.10 0.86
CA PHE A 86 -9.62 3.49 0.62
C PHE A 86 -10.04 3.89 -0.81
N SER A 87 -10.45 5.14 -0.96
CA SER A 87 -10.73 5.73 -2.27
C SER A 87 -10.01 7.05 -2.29
N VAL A 88 -9.03 7.21 -3.17
CA VAL A 88 -8.22 8.42 -3.33
C VAL A 88 -8.68 9.10 -4.62
N SER A 89 -9.49 10.16 -4.50
CA SER A 89 -9.86 10.95 -5.69
C SER A 89 -8.90 12.12 -5.83
N VAL A 90 -8.24 12.23 -6.98
CA VAL A 90 -7.22 13.24 -7.24
C VAL A 90 -7.62 14.11 -8.42
N ASN A 91 -7.41 15.41 -8.30
CA ASN A 91 -7.39 16.34 -9.43
C ASN A 91 -5.96 16.80 -9.63
N ILE A 92 -5.34 16.55 -10.78
CA ILE A 92 -3.93 16.88 -11.05
C ILE A 92 -3.89 18.02 -12.08
N ALA A 93 -2.98 18.98 -11.86
CA ALA A 93 -2.76 20.05 -12.85
C ALA A 93 -1.97 19.48 -14.04
N ALA A 94 -2.17 20.02 -15.24
CA ALA A 94 -1.42 19.58 -16.41
C ALA A 94 0.10 19.70 -16.18
N GLU A 95 0.86 18.72 -16.67
CA GLU A 95 2.32 18.64 -16.56
C GLU A 95 2.85 18.54 -15.12
N SER A 96 2.02 18.12 -14.16
CA SER A 96 2.44 17.93 -12.75
C SER A 96 2.49 16.46 -12.35
N ASN A 97 3.42 16.15 -11.44
CA ASN A 97 3.61 14.81 -10.90
C ASN A 97 3.08 14.76 -9.47
N VAL A 98 2.29 13.72 -9.16
CA VAL A 98 1.81 13.51 -7.80
C VAL A 98 2.08 12.08 -7.36
N THR A 99 2.84 11.94 -6.28
CA THR A 99 3.05 10.65 -5.62
C THR A 99 2.12 10.55 -4.42
N PHE A 100 1.35 9.47 -4.36
CA PHE A 100 0.54 9.11 -3.20
C PHE A 100 1.21 7.94 -2.50
N VAL A 101 1.61 8.15 -1.25
CA VAL A 101 2.12 7.08 -0.40
C VAL A 101 1.09 6.79 0.67
N LEU A 102 0.60 5.56 0.68
CA LEU A 102 -0.24 5.01 1.73
C LEU A 102 0.60 4.07 2.58
N THR A 103 0.90 4.49 3.80
CA THR A 103 1.54 3.65 4.80
C THR A 103 0.50 3.16 5.78
N HIS A 104 0.52 1.87 6.06
CA HIS A 104 -0.46 1.21 6.89
C HIS A 104 0.22 0.32 7.93
N GLU A 105 -0.10 0.56 9.19
CA GLU A 105 0.43 -0.17 10.33
C GLU A 105 -0.67 -1.05 10.92
N GLU A 106 -0.42 -2.36 10.98
CA GLU A 106 -1.39 -3.33 11.49
C GLU A 106 -0.70 -4.34 12.40
N LEU A 107 -1.36 -4.68 13.52
CA LEU A 107 -0.98 -5.83 14.33
C LEU A 107 -1.54 -7.11 13.70
N LEU A 108 -0.69 -7.86 13.00
CA LEU A 108 -1.13 -9.06 12.30
C LEU A 108 -1.61 -10.15 13.28
N GLN A 109 -2.84 -10.60 13.06
CA GLN A 109 -3.39 -11.75 13.76
C GLN A 109 -3.10 -13.04 13.01
N ARG A 110 -2.47 -14.01 13.68
CA ARG A 110 -2.27 -15.35 13.15
C ARG A 110 -3.61 -16.08 13.05
N LYS A 111 -3.96 -16.56 11.85
CA LYS A 111 -5.19 -17.33 11.59
C LYS A 111 -4.83 -18.56 10.76
N LEU A 112 -5.47 -19.69 11.06
CA LEU A 112 -5.26 -20.95 10.33
C LEU A 112 -3.79 -21.37 10.20
N GLY A 113 -2.95 -21.00 11.17
CA GLY A 113 -1.54 -21.37 11.16
C GLY A 113 -0.59 -20.38 10.47
N GLN A 114 -1.06 -19.22 10.00
CA GLN A 114 -0.22 -18.26 9.28
C GLN A 114 -0.64 -16.81 9.48
N TYR A 115 0.24 -15.89 9.12
CA TYR A 115 -0.04 -14.46 9.02
C TYR A 115 -0.33 -14.11 7.56
N GLU A 116 -1.26 -13.17 7.35
CA GLU A 116 -1.67 -12.72 6.02
C GLU A 116 -1.65 -11.20 5.96
N ILE A 117 -0.89 -10.68 5.00
CA ILE A 117 -0.87 -9.26 4.61
C ILE A 117 -1.57 -9.18 3.24
N LEU A 118 -2.71 -8.49 3.17
CA LEU A 118 -3.48 -8.34 1.94
C LEU A 118 -3.46 -6.89 1.48
N THR A 119 -3.07 -6.68 0.23
CA THR A 119 -3.10 -5.38 -0.44
C THR A 119 -3.96 -5.47 -1.69
N ARG A 120 -5.12 -4.80 -1.69
CA ARG A 120 -6.00 -4.73 -2.87
C ARG A 120 -5.71 -3.49 -3.70
N VAL A 121 -5.40 -3.70 -4.97
CA VAL A 121 -5.11 -2.65 -5.96
C VAL A 121 -6.19 -2.71 -7.05
N LYS A 122 -7.02 -1.66 -7.15
CA LYS A 122 -8.10 -1.59 -8.15
C LYS A 122 -8.17 -0.22 -8.82
N PRO A 123 -7.32 0.02 -9.83
CA PRO A 123 -7.32 1.27 -10.58
C PRO A 123 -8.67 1.43 -11.30
N LYS A 124 -9.33 2.58 -11.13
CA LYS A 124 -10.69 2.84 -11.67
C LYS A 124 -10.67 3.64 -12.97
N GLN A 125 -9.61 4.39 -13.23
CA GLN A 125 -9.50 5.25 -14.39
C GLN A 125 -8.11 5.19 -15.01
N LEU A 126 -8.14 5.56 -16.28
CA LEU A 126 -7.03 5.71 -17.20
C LEU A 126 -6.17 6.90 -16.74
N VAL A 127 -5.03 6.62 -16.13
CA VAL A 127 -3.98 7.62 -15.90
C VAL A 127 -2.92 7.30 -16.93
N GLN A 128 -2.54 8.28 -17.77
CA GLN A 128 -1.56 8.06 -18.85
C GLN A 128 -0.25 7.43 -18.33
N GLU A 129 0.16 7.79 -17.11
CA GLU A 129 1.26 7.16 -16.40
C GLU A 129 0.82 6.78 -14.97
N PHE A 130 0.39 5.54 -14.80
CA PHE A 130 0.10 4.92 -13.49
C PHE A 130 1.21 3.94 -13.10
N GLN A 131 1.89 4.17 -11.99
CA GLN A 131 2.85 3.21 -11.44
C GLN A 131 2.43 2.70 -10.06
N VAL A 132 2.40 1.37 -9.92
CA VAL A 132 2.18 0.68 -8.64
C VAL A 132 3.52 0.19 -8.10
N SER A 133 3.80 0.49 -6.83
CA SER A 133 4.90 -0.13 -6.10
C SER A 133 4.40 -0.67 -4.76
N ILE A 134 4.52 -1.98 -4.57
CA ILE A 134 4.18 -2.68 -3.33
C ILE A 134 5.49 -3.10 -2.67
N VAL A 135 5.72 -2.66 -1.43
CA VAL A 135 6.90 -3.03 -0.66
C VAL A 135 6.50 -3.51 0.73
N ALA A 136 6.97 -4.69 1.11
CA ALA A 136 6.79 -5.24 2.44
C ALA A 136 8.12 -5.70 3.02
N ASN A 137 8.36 -5.31 4.27
CA ASN A 137 9.53 -5.69 5.05
C ASN A 137 9.04 -6.40 6.31
N ILE A 138 9.39 -7.67 6.45
CA ILE A 138 9.03 -8.51 7.60
C ILE A 138 10.31 -8.75 8.39
N TYR A 139 10.29 -8.50 9.70
CA TYR A 139 11.34 -8.95 10.60
C TYR A 139 10.78 -9.70 11.82
N GLU A 140 11.28 -10.91 12.02
CA GLU A 140 10.78 -11.86 13.01
C GLU A 140 11.96 -12.35 13.85
N PRO A 141 12.10 -11.90 15.11
CA PRO A 141 13.27 -12.21 15.94
C PRO A 141 13.49 -13.72 16.16
N GLN A 142 12.40 -14.47 16.25
CA GLN A 142 12.29 -15.93 16.37
C GLN A 142 12.66 -16.68 15.08
N GLY A 143 12.71 -15.96 13.96
CA GLY A 143 13.02 -16.49 12.65
C GLY A 143 11.79 -16.78 11.80
N ILE A 144 11.97 -16.67 10.50
CA ILE A 144 10.96 -16.90 9.48
C ILE A 144 10.97 -18.38 9.10
N ALA A 145 9.81 -19.04 9.15
CA ALA A 145 9.66 -20.43 8.71
C ALA A 145 9.48 -20.50 7.20
N TYR A 146 8.59 -19.67 6.65
CA TYR A 146 8.38 -19.52 5.21
C TYR A 146 7.76 -18.16 4.91
N VAL A 147 7.89 -17.73 3.65
CA VAL A 147 7.19 -16.56 3.07
C VAL A 147 6.79 -16.88 1.64
N GLU A 148 5.52 -16.67 1.35
CA GLU A 148 4.91 -16.85 0.04
C GLU A 148 4.15 -15.61 -0.39
N THR A 149 4.11 -15.40 -1.70
CA THR A 149 3.46 -14.26 -2.33
C THR A 149 2.51 -14.79 -3.40
N HIS A 150 1.28 -14.32 -3.36
CA HIS A 150 0.25 -14.66 -4.35
C HIS A 150 -0.45 -13.38 -4.77
N ALA A 151 -0.74 -13.22 -6.05
CA ALA A 151 -1.66 -12.16 -6.47
C ALA A 151 -2.60 -12.64 -7.55
N THR A 152 -3.85 -12.17 -7.51
CA THR A 152 -4.89 -12.55 -8.48
C THR A 152 -4.58 -12.05 -9.90
N PHE A 153 -3.73 -11.05 -10.03
CA PHE A 153 -3.29 -10.46 -11.29
C PHE A 153 -1.88 -10.87 -11.72
N LEU A 154 -1.17 -11.70 -10.94
CA LEU A 154 0.17 -12.17 -11.32
C LEU A 154 0.06 -13.21 -12.44
N SER A 155 0.20 -12.75 -13.67
CA SER A 155 0.40 -13.60 -14.85
C SER A 155 1.85 -14.11 -14.91
N ASN A 156 2.12 -15.08 -15.79
CA ASN A 156 3.48 -15.57 -16.05
C ASN A 156 4.49 -14.47 -16.41
N GLU A 157 4.02 -13.33 -16.94
CA GLU A 157 4.84 -12.19 -17.32
C GLU A 157 5.16 -11.27 -16.12
N LEU A 158 4.26 -11.20 -15.14
CA LEU A 158 4.40 -10.35 -13.95
C LEU A 158 5.04 -11.08 -12.76
N LEU A 159 4.94 -12.42 -12.71
CA LEU A 159 5.56 -13.24 -11.68
C LEU A 159 7.06 -12.97 -11.47
N PRO A 160 7.89 -12.84 -12.53
CA PRO A 160 9.33 -12.57 -12.37
C PRO A 160 9.65 -11.21 -11.77
N LEU A 161 8.69 -10.28 -11.73
CA LEU A 161 8.86 -8.92 -11.20
C LEU A 161 8.68 -8.85 -9.68
N VAL A 162 8.25 -9.96 -9.05
CA VAL A 162 8.19 -10.06 -7.59
C VAL A 162 9.58 -10.40 -7.07
N GLU A 163 10.27 -9.38 -6.58
CA GLU A 163 11.54 -9.54 -5.90
C GLU A 163 11.29 -10.04 -4.48
N LYS A 164 11.89 -11.18 -4.12
CA LYS A 164 11.78 -11.79 -2.80
C LYS A 164 13.14 -12.15 -2.26
N THR A 165 13.57 -11.47 -1.20
CA THR A 165 14.79 -11.81 -0.46
C THR A 165 14.42 -12.27 0.94
N VAL A 166 14.77 -13.51 1.30
CA VAL A 166 14.48 -14.08 2.62
C VAL A 166 15.79 -14.50 3.28
N THR A 167 15.97 -14.06 4.52
CA THR A 167 17.04 -14.47 5.43
C THR A 167 16.39 -15.18 6.63
N GLU A 168 17.20 -15.63 7.59
CA GLU A 168 16.67 -16.29 8.78
C GLU A 168 15.61 -15.46 9.52
N LYS A 169 15.77 -14.14 9.58
CA LYS A 169 14.91 -13.26 10.40
C LYS A 169 14.23 -12.14 9.63
N LYS A 170 14.62 -11.90 8.39
CA LYS A 170 14.11 -10.79 7.56
C LYS A 170 13.59 -11.33 6.24
N ALA A 171 12.45 -10.83 5.80
CA ALA A 171 12.00 -10.96 4.43
C ALA A 171 11.70 -9.60 3.83
N HIS A 172 12.16 -9.41 2.60
CA HIS A 172 11.87 -8.25 1.78
C HIS A 172 11.11 -8.73 0.54
N ILE A 173 9.95 -8.12 0.29
CA ILE A 173 9.11 -8.39 -0.86
C ILE A 173 8.89 -7.05 -1.55
N ALA A 174 9.24 -6.97 -2.84
CA ALA A 174 8.99 -5.81 -3.67
C ALA A 174 8.33 -6.23 -4.98
N PHE A 175 7.33 -5.46 -5.41
CA PHE A 175 6.71 -5.59 -6.72
C PHE A 175 6.52 -4.19 -7.30
N SER A 176 7.32 -3.87 -8.33
CA SER A 176 7.37 -2.54 -8.94
C SER A 176 7.46 -2.65 -10.46
N PRO A 177 6.38 -3.09 -11.13
CA PRO A 177 6.37 -3.23 -12.58
C PRO A 177 6.49 -1.88 -13.28
N SER A 178 7.18 -1.85 -14.42
CA SER A 178 7.25 -0.67 -15.29
C SER A 178 5.88 -0.36 -15.90
N LEU A 179 5.71 0.85 -16.44
CA LEU A 179 4.47 1.25 -17.12
C LEU A 179 4.09 0.26 -18.24
N ASP A 180 5.06 -0.18 -19.03
CA ASP A 180 4.79 -1.11 -20.13
C ASP A 180 4.42 -2.50 -19.65
N GLN A 181 4.99 -2.96 -18.52
CA GLN A 181 4.61 -4.23 -17.89
C GLN A 181 3.20 -4.21 -17.32
N GLN A 182 2.70 -3.03 -16.93
CA GLN A 182 1.35 -2.88 -16.39
C GLN A 182 0.28 -2.86 -17.48
N ARG A 183 0.63 -2.43 -18.70
CA ARG A 183 -0.34 -2.25 -19.80
C ARG A 183 -0.91 -3.57 -20.26
N LYS A 184 -2.23 -3.60 -20.44
CA LYS A 184 -2.95 -4.76 -20.99
C LYS A 184 -2.74 -4.92 -22.50
N CYS A 185 -2.50 -3.81 -23.21
CA CYS A 185 -2.29 -3.77 -24.65
C CYS A 185 -1.41 -2.58 -25.05
N PRO A 186 -0.66 -2.66 -26.17
CA PRO A 186 0.06 -1.53 -26.72
C PRO A 186 -0.89 -0.37 -27.04
N GLY A 187 -0.62 0.81 -26.48
CA GLY A 187 -1.37 2.05 -26.76
C GLY A 187 -2.78 2.09 -26.16
N CYS A 188 -3.15 1.14 -25.29
CA CYS A 188 -4.40 1.21 -24.55
C CYS A 188 -4.16 1.59 -23.09
N ASP A 189 -5.17 2.21 -22.50
CA ASP A 189 -5.07 2.72 -21.14
C ASP A 189 -5.40 1.66 -20.07
N GLY A 190 -5.71 0.42 -20.48
CA GLY A 190 -6.05 -0.68 -19.56
C GLY A 190 -4.82 -1.23 -18.83
N THR A 191 -4.97 -1.55 -17.54
CA THR A 191 -3.93 -2.19 -16.71
C THR A 191 -4.25 -3.65 -16.41
N LEU A 192 -3.21 -4.47 -16.32
CA LEU A 192 -3.27 -5.85 -15.83
C LEU A 192 -3.39 -5.92 -14.30
N ILE A 193 -3.01 -4.84 -13.58
CA ILE A 193 -3.03 -4.79 -12.11
C ILE A 193 -4.44 -4.44 -11.62
N ASP A 194 -5.29 -5.46 -11.50
CA ASP A 194 -6.58 -5.37 -10.81
C ASP A 194 -6.80 -6.60 -9.93
N GLY A 195 -6.73 -6.39 -8.61
CA GLY A 195 -7.08 -7.42 -7.63
C GLY A 195 -6.21 -7.38 -6.39
N ASP A 196 -5.90 -8.56 -5.85
CA ASP A 196 -5.33 -8.71 -4.52
C ASP A 196 -3.90 -9.22 -4.61
N PHE A 197 -2.98 -8.54 -3.93
CA PHE A 197 -1.63 -8.99 -3.64
C PHE A 197 -1.55 -9.43 -2.19
N VAL A 198 -1.20 -10.69 -1.97
CA VAL A 198 -1.27 -11.37 -0.67
C VAL A 198 0.11 -11.92 -0.33
N ILE A 199 0.60 -11.56 0.85
CA ILE A 199 1.83 -12.13 1.43
C ILE A 199 1.41 -13.00 2.61
N MET A 200 1.77 -14.28 2.53
CA MET A 200 1.53 -15.26 3.58
C MET A 200 2.86 -15.67 4.18
N TYR A 201 2.95 -15.69 5.51
CA TYR A 201 4.15 -16.13 6.19
C TYR A 201 3.85 -16.75 7.55
N ASP A 202 4.79 -17.54 8.07
CA ASP A 202 4.79 -17.95 9.46
C ASP A 202 6.22 -17.94 10.02
N VAL A 203 6.30 -18.08 11.33
CA VAL A 203 7.53 -17.97 12.11
C VAL A 203 7.99 -19.34 12.60
N LYS A 204 9.30 -19.48 12.82
CA LYS A 204 9.83 -20.69 13.47
C LYS A 204 9.31 -20.74 14.90
N ARG A 205 8.69 -21.85 15.28
CA ARG A 205 8.13 -22.08 16.62
C ARG A 205 8.87 -23.23 17.28
N THR A 206 9.51 -22.97 18.41
CA THR A 206 10.01 -24.02 19.30
C THR A 206 8.89 -24.51 20.21
N SER A 207 8.92 -25.78 20.61
CA SER A 207 7.89 -26.46 21.41
C SER A 207 7.80 -26.02 22.88
N SER A 208 8.44 -24.93 23.28
CA SER A 208 8.42 -24.40 24.65
C SER A 208 7.48 -23.19 24.78
N LEU A 209 6.86 -23.07 25.95
CA LEU A 209 5.78 -22.15 26.32
C LEU A 209 6.04 -20.67 25.95
N GLY A 210 5.44 -20.21 24.85
CA GLY A 210 5.10 -18.80 24.56
C GLY A 210 6.27 -17.84 24.30
N ASP A 211 6.19 -17.09 23.20
CA ASP A 211 7.14 -16.02 22.89
C ASP A 211 6.65 -14.68 23.49
N ILE A 212 7.43 -14.09 24.41
CA ILE A 212 7.17 -12.77 25.00
C ILE A 212 8.17 -11.77 24.44
N GLN A 213 7.67 -10.72 23.79
CA GLN A 213 8.49 -9.60 23.31
C GLN A 213 8.12 -8.34 24.08
N VAL A 214 9.09 -7.74 24.76
CA VAL A 214 8.94 -6.45 25.43
C VAL A 214 9.50 -5.37 24.51
N ILE A 215 8.64 -4.45 24.09
CA ILE A 215 9.02 -3.28 23.30
C ILE A 215 8.87 -2.07 24.21
N CYS A 216 9.95 -1.31 24.40
CA CYS A 216 9.91 0.00 25.05
C CYS A 216 10.02 1.07 23.95
N GLU A 217 8.99 1.90 23.80
CA GLU A 217 9.13 3.18 23.09
C GLU A 217 9.88 4.15 24.03
N LEU A 218 11.01 4.68 23.56
CA LEU A 218 11.68 5.81 24.20
C LEU A 218 10.99 7.09 23.70
N LEU A 219 10.33 7.79 24.62
CA LEU A 219 9.75 9.12 24.42
C LEU A 219 10.84 10.19 24.21
#